data_AF-A0A016T2Z1-F1
#
_entry.id   AF-A0A016T2Z1-F1
#
_cell.length_a   1.000
_cell.length_b   1.000
_cell.length_c   1.000
_cell.angle_alpha   90.00
_cell.angle_beta   90.00
_cell.angle_gamma   90.00
#
_symmetry.space_group_name_H-M   'P 1'
#
loop_
_entity.id
_entity.type
_entity.pdbx_description
1 polymer ?
#
loop_
_entity_poly.entity_id
_entity_poly.type
_entity_poly.pdbx_seq_one_letter_code
_entity_poly.pdbx_strand_id
1 'polypeptide(L)'
;MTNDLKPEIIKSNRAAWSAYNTIKPSVSEIKNQRLRAELFNSTVIPALCYGSETRTLTKAMDAQLKTTQASIERHMGGSTLRRQRCEKLHNSDIRSLSIVTDAHEYENHSKHR
;
A
#
# COMPACT_ATOMS: atom_id res chain seq x y z
N MET A 1 12.39 -11.18 -25.08
CA MET A 1 10.96 -11.41 -24.80
C MET A 1 10.52 -10.42 -23.75
N THR A 2 9.75 -9.40 -24.13
CA THR A 2 9.21 -8.41 -23.19
C THR A 2 8.06 -9.06 -22.44
N ASN A 3 8.32 -9.56 -21.23
CA ASN A 3 7.25 -9.92 -20.31
C ASN A 3 6.45 -8.65 -20.04
N ASP A 4 5.24 -8.54 -20.59
CA ASP A 4 4.34 -7.44 -20.29
C ASP A 4 4.07 -7.42 -18.78
N LEU A 5 4.64 -6.43 -18.09
CA LEU A 5 4.52 -6.28 -16.63
C LEU A 5 3.14 -5.75 -16.21
N LYS A 6 2.41 -5.17 -17.16
CA LYS A 6 1.08 -4.58 -16.95
C LYS A 6 0.06 -5.54 -16.31
N PRO A 7 -0.19 -6.76 -16.83
CA PRO A 7 -1.16 -7.68 -16.24
C PRO A 7 -0.84 -8.05 -14.79
N GLU A 8 0.44 -8.24 -14.45
CA GLU A 8 0.85 -8.64 -13.10
C GLU A 8 0.70 -7.49 -12.08
N ILE A 9 1.02 -6.26 -12.48
CA ILE A 9 0.77 -5.07 -11.67
C ILE A 9 -0.74 -4.93 -11.39
N ILE A 10 -1.58 -5.15 -12.41
CA ILE A 10 -3.03 -5.10 -12.26
C ILE A 10 -3.53 -6.15 -11.26
N LYS A 11 -2.98 -7.37 -11.31
CA LYS A 11 -3.32 -8.45 -10.36
C LYS A 11 -2.92 -8.09 -8.93
N SER A 12 -1.69 -7.63 -8.72
CA SER A 12 -1.20 -7.20 -7.39
C SER A 12 -2.06 -6.05 -6.84
N ASN A 13 -2.34 -5.03 -7.66
CA ASN A 13 -3.20 -3.93 -7.25
C ASN A 13 -4.60 -4.43 -6.82
N ARG A 14 -5.19 -5.35 -7.58
CA ARG A 14 -6.49 -5.96 -7.22
C ARG A 14 -6.40 -6.76 -5.92
N ALA A 15 -5.36 -7.54 -5.73
CA ALA A 15 -5.14 -8.32 -4.52
C ALA A 15 -5.00 -7.41 -3.28
N ALA A 16 -4.20 -6.34 -3.38
CA ALA A 16 -4.03 -5.37 -2.31
C ALA A 16 -5.34 -4.64 -1.95
N TRP A 17 -6.10 -4.21 -2.96
CA TRP A 17 -7.43 -3.62 -2.73
C TRP A 17 -8.42 -4.61 -2.12
N SER A 18 -8.39 -5.88 -2.55
CA SER A 18 -9.23 -6.93 -1.96
C SER A 18 -8.87 -7.17 -0.50
N ALA A 19 -7.57 -7.28 -0.18
CA ALA A 19 -7.09 -7.46 1.18
C ALA A 19 -7.44 -6.26 2.07
N TYR A 20 -7.37 -5.04 1.55
CA TYR A 20 -7.82 -3.87 2.30
C TYR A 20 -9.33 -3.90 2.56
N ASN A 21 -10.14 -4.30 1.58
CA ASN A 21 -11.59 -4.34 1.73
C ASN A 21 -12.05 -5.35 2.80
N THR A 22 -11.31 -6.44 3.04
CA THR A 22 -11.64 -7.40 4.10
C THR A 22 -11.34 -6.84 5.49
N ILE A 23 -10.26 -6.10 5.67
CA ILE A 23 -9.87 -5.51 6.96
C ILE A 23 -10.49 -4.12 7.21
N LYS A 24 -11.08 -3.49 6.19
CA LYS A 24 -11.56 -2.11 6.24
C LYS A 24 -12.47 -1.81 7.44
N PRO A 25 -13.44 -2.67 7.82
CA PRO A 25 -14.27 -2.45 9.01
C PRO A 25 -13.40 -2.37 10.28
N SER A 26 -12.51 -3.35 10.49
CA SER A 26 -11.61 -3.40 11.63
C SER A 26 -10.67 -2.19 11.69
N VAL A 27 -10.09 -1.81 10.55
CA VAL A 27 -9.21 -0.64 10.44
C VAL A 27 -9.95 0.67 10.75
N SER A 28 -11.26 0.73 10.53
CA SER A 28 -12.08 1.91 10.87
C SER A 28 -12.46 2.01 12.34
N GLU A 29 -12.55 0.87 13.05
CA GLU A 29 -12.90 0.80 14.47
C GLU A 29 -11.68 1.04 15.39
N ILE A 30 -10.49 0.63 14.95
CA ILE A 30 -9.26 0.81 15.72
C ILE A 30 -8.91 2.30 15.81
N LYS A 31 -8.93 2.86 17.02
CA LYS A 31 -8.51 4.25 17.29
C LYS A 31 -6.99 4.41 17.31
N ASN A 32 -6.26 3.37 17.71
CA ASN A 32 -4.81 3.41 17.82
C ASN A 32 -4.16 3.31 16.44
N GLN A 33 -3.52 4.40 16.01
CA GLN A 33 -2.89 4.51 14.70
C GLN A 33 -1.81 3.44 14.45
N ARG A 34 -1.04 3.06 15.47
CA ARG A 34 0.00 2.02 15.36
C ARG A 34 -0.60 0.64 15.08
N LEU A 35 -1.67 0.28 15.78
CA LEU A 35 -2.36 -1.00 15.55
C LEU A 35 -3.01 -1.07 14.17
N ARG A 36 -3.52 0.06 13.65
CA ARG A 36 -4.03 0.15 12.26
C ARG A 36 -2.90 -0.10 11.26
N ALA A 37 -1.75 0.53 11.47
CA ALA A 37 -0.59 0.37 10.61
C ALA A 37 -0.05 -1.07 10.64
N GLU A 38 0.01 -1.70 11.82
CA GLU A 38 0.42 -3.10 11.96
C GLU A 38 -0.54 -4.07 11.25
N LEU A 39 -1.86 -3.86 11.38
CA LEU A 39 -2.85 -4.65 10.65
C LEU A 39 -2.73 -4.46 9.13
N PHE A 40 -2.51 -3.23 8.68
CA PHE A 40 -2.27 -2.94 7.26
C PHE A 40 -0.99 -3.62 6.75
N ASN A 41 0.11 -3.48 7.49
CA ASN A 41 1.42 -4.04 7.15
C ASN A 41 1.39 -5.58 7.08
N SER A 42 0.56 -6.24 7.89
CA SER A 42 0.44 -7.70 7.90
C SER A 42 -0.46 -8.27 6.79
N THR A 43 -1.28 -7.46 6.13
CA THR A 43 -2.30 -7.93 5.19
C THR A 43 -2.19 -7.30 3.80
N VAL A 44 -2.13 -5.97 3.72
CA VAL A 44 -2.13 -5.23 2.45
C VAL A 44 -0.74 -5.23 1.81
N ILE A 45 0.31 -5.03 2.61
CA ILE A 45 1.69 -5.00 2.09
C ILE A 45 2.10 -6.36 1.47
N PRO A 46 1.85 -7.52 2.09
CA PRO A 46 2.12 -8.81 1.46
C PRO A 46 1.33 -9.03 0.17
N ALA A 47 0.05 -8.66 0.14
CA ALA A 47 -0.77 -8.77 -1.06
C ALA A 47 -0.27 -7.88 -2.21
N LEU A 48 0.31 -6.73 -1.87
CA LEU A 48 0.92 -5.78 -2.82
C LEU A 48 2.29 -6.28 -3.31
N CYS A 49 3.08 -6.91 -2.44
CA CYS A 49 4.41 -7.43 -2.76
C CYS A 49 4.41 -8.85 -3.36
N TYR A 50 3.30 -9.59 -3.30
CA TYR A 50 3.22 -10.96 -3.85
C TYR A 50 3.67 -11.05 -5.32
N GLY A 51 3.39 -10.01 -6.11
CA GLY A 51 3.85 -9.92 -7.50
C GLY A 51 5.33 -9.55 -7.67
N SER A 52 5.97 -8.94 -6.66
CA SER A 52 7.39 -8.55 -6.67
C SER A 52 8.32 -9.59 -6.05
N GLU A 53 7.84 -10.46 -5.16
CA GLU A 53 8.66 -11.50 -4.51
C GLU A 53 9.39 -12.42 -5.49
N THR A 54 8.83 -12.66 -6.67
CA THR A 54 9.39 -13.55 -7.68
C THR A 54 10.23 -12.83 -8.75
N ARG A 55 10.39 -11.50 -8.68
CA ARG A 55 10.95 -10.71 -9.79
C ARG A 55 11.77 -9.50 -9.32
N THR A 56 12.77 -9.11 -10.13
CA THR A 56 13.48 -7.84 -9.94
C THR A 56 12.52 -6.65 -10.11
N LEU A 57 12.34 -5.88 -9.04
CA LEU A 57 11.60 -4.62 -9.05
C LEU A 57 12.21 -3.64 -10.06
N THR A 58 11.49 -3.39 -11.15
CA THR A 58 11.84 -2.29 -12.05
C THR A 58 11.37 -0.96 -11.45
N LYS A 59 12.04 0.16 -11.78
CA LYS A 59 11.64 1.51 -11.33
C LYS A 59 10.17 1.83 -11.62
N ALA A 60 9.66 1.35 -12.76
CA ALA A 60 8.26 1.55 -13.14
C ALA A 60 7.29 0.76 -12.24
N MET A 61 7.65 -0.47 -11.85
CA MET A 61 6.85 -1.24 -10.88
C MET A 61 6.86 -0.58 -9.51
N ASP A 62 8.04 -0.18 -9.02
CA ASP A 62 8.17 0.51 -7.73
C ASP A 62 7.29 1.77 -7.65
N ALA A 63 7.29 2.59 -8.70
CA ALA A 63 6.42 3.78 -8.77
C ALA A 63 4.92 3.43 -8.75
N GLN A 64 4.51 2.34 -9.40
CA GLN A 64 3.12 1.87 -9.39
C GLN A 64 2.71 1.32 -8.03
N LEU A 65 3.56 0.51 -7.38
CA LEU A 65 3.31 -0.02 -6.03
C LEU A 65 3.15 1.13 -5.03
N LYS A 66 4.05 2.13 -5.08
CA LYS A 66 3.96 3.35 -4.25
C LYS A 66 2.65 4.12 -4.49
N THR A 67 2.21 4.22 -5.74
CA THR A 67 0.96 4.90 -6.09
C THR A 67 -0.26 4.16 -5.55
N THR A 68 -0.30 2.84 -5.67
CA THR A 68 -1.37 1.99 -5.14
C THR A 68 -1.40 2.06 -3.61
N GLN A 69 -0.26 1.86 -2.96
CA GLN A 69 -0.12 1.95 -1.50
C GLN A 69 -0.65 3.30 -0.99
N ALA A 70 -0.19 4.42 -1.56
CA ALA A 70 -0.66 5.75 -1.18
C ALA A 70 -2.18 5.92 -1.40
N SER A 71 -2.76 5.26 -2.41
CA SER A 71 -4.21 5.29 -2.65
C SER A 71 -5.03 4.59 -1.58
N ILE A 72 -4.52 3.45 -1.09
CA ILE A 72 -5.17 2.69 -0.02
C ILE A 72 -4.96 3.41 1.31
N GLU A 73 -3.78 3.96 1.59
CA GLU A 73 -3.50 4.77 2.79
C GLU A 73 -4.42 6.01 2.87
N ARG A 74 -4.69 6.67 1.74
CA ARG A 74 -5.68 7.76 1.65
C ARG A 74 -7.07 7.32 2.08
N HIS A 75 -7.49 6.14 1.64
CA HIS A 75 -8.78 5.56 2.04
C HIS A 75 -8.80 5.21 3.53
N MET A 76 -7.70 4.67 4.06
CA MET A 76 -7.55 4.36 5.48
C MET A 76 -7.61 5.62 6.35
N GLY A 77 -6.93 6.69 5.94
CA GLY A 77 -6.91 7.98 6.66
C GLY A 77 -8.18 8.83 6.47
N GLY A 78 -9.22 8.32 5.79
CA GLY A 78 -10.45 9.09 5.51
C GLY A 78 -10.21 10.34 4.66
N SER A 79 -9.12 10.38 3.91
CA SER A 79 -8.69 11.53 3.13
C SER A 79 -9.03 11.30 1.66
N THR A 80 -10.07 11.96 1.18
CA THR A 80 -10.42 11.93 -0.25
C THR A 80 -9.45 12.77 -1.06
N LEU A 81 -9.27 12.49 -2.36
CA LEU A 81 -8.47 13.32 -3.26
C LEU A 81 -8.94 14.79 -3.27
N ARG A 82 -10.25 15.01 -3.08
CA ARG A 82 -10.81 16.34 -2.95
C ARG A 82 -10.32 17.02 -1.67
N ARG A 83 -10.42 16.34 -0.52
CA ARG A 83 -9.94 16.85 0.77
C ARG A 83 -8.43 17.13 0.73
N GLN A 84 -7.64 16.22 0.19
CA GLN A 84 -6.20 16.40 -0.01
C GLN A 84 -5.88 17.66 -0.81
N ARG A 85 -6.58 17.91 -1.93
CA ARG A 85 -6.39 19.12 -2.73
C ARG A 85 -6.85 20.39 -2.01
N CYS A 86 -7.97 20.32 -1.29
CA CYS A 86 -8.48 21.45 -0.50
C CYS A 86 -7.55 21.83 0.66
N GLU A 87 -7.00 20.83 1.35
CA GLU A 87 -6.09 20.99 2.49
C GLU A 87 -4.62 21.16 2.04
N LYS A 88 -4.34 21.13 0.73
CA LYS A 88 -2.98 21.20 0.12
C LYS A 88 -2.00 20.17 0.72
N LEU A 89 -2.50 19.00 1.08
CA LEU A 89 -1.69 17.94 1.69
C LEU A 89 -0.83 17.22 0.65
N HIS A 90 0.46 17.13 0.92
CA HIS A 90 1.40 16.33 0.16
C HIS A 90 1.25 14.83 0.51
N ASN A 91 1.75 13.97 -0.37
CA ASN A 91 1.78 12.52 -0.11
C ASN A 91 2.59 12.16 1.15
N SER A 92 3.60 12.97 1.49
CA SER A 92 4.36 12.86 2.75
C SER A 92 3.49 13.06 3.98
N ASP A 93 2.54 13.99 3.94
CA ASP A 93 1.66 14.30 5.07
C ASP A 93 0.65 13.17 5.29
N ILE A 94 0.23 12.52 4.21
CA ILE A 94 -0.65 11.35 4.29
C ILE A 94 0.12 10.15 4.86
N ARG A 95 1.41 10.05 4.54
CA ARG A 95 2.27 8.98 5.03
C ARG A 95 2.62 9.13 6.51
N SER A 96 2.82 10.36 6.99
CA SER A 96 2.97 10.62 8.43
C SER A 96 1.68 10.31 9.21
N LEU A 97 0.52 10.45 8.57
CA LEU A 97 -0.78 10.07 9.14
C LEU A 97 -1.07 8.56 9.05
N SER A 98 -0.41 7.80 8.17
CA SER A 98 -0.63 6.36 8.06
C SER A 98 0.29 5.55 8.98
N ILE A 99 1.54 5.99 9.22
CA ILE A 99 2.61 5.25 9.96
C ILE A 99 2.85 3.85 9.34
N VAL A 100 2.45 3.66 8.09
CA VAL A 100 2.59 2.39 7.37
C VAL A 100 4.01 2.24 6.85
N THR A 101 4.51 1.00 6.81
CA THR A 101 5.84 0.70 6.28
C THR A 101 5.81 0.70 4.74
N ASP A 102 6.83 1.25 4.10
CA ASP A 102 6.90 1.22 2.63
C ASP A 102 7.01 -0.22 2.14
N ALA A 103 6.27 -0.57 1.09
CA ALA A 103 6.31 -1.91 0.48
C ALA A 103 7.74 -2.36 0.10
N HIS A 104 8.57 -1.42 -0.36
CA HIS A 104 9.97 -1.66 -0.68
C HIS A 104 10.83 -1.96 0.58
N GLU A 105 10.57 -1.28 1.70
CA GLU A 105 11.29 -1.53 2.96
C GLU A 105 10.87 -2.88 3.55
N TYR A 106 9.58 -3.20 3.51
CA TYR A 106 9.05 -4.49 3.94
C TYR A 106 9.72 -5.66 3.24
N GLU A 107 9.96 -5.58 1.93
CA GLU A 107 10.61 -6.65 1.17
C GLU A 107 12.05 -6.93 1.65
N ASN A 108 12.80 -5.89 2.05
CA ASN A 108 14.15 -6.05 2.59
C ASN A 108 14.15 -6.73 3.96
N HIS A 109 13.15 -6.42 4.81
CA HIS A 109 12.98 -7.05 6.11
C HIS A 109 12.42 -8.49 6.01
N SER A 110 11.54 -8.78 5.04
CA SER A 110 10.91 -10.09 4.86
C SER A 110 11.88 -11.18 4.36
N LYS A 111 12.86 -10.81 3.54
CA LYS A 111 13.87 -11.75 2.98
C LYS A 111 14.79 -12.40 4.03
N HIS A 112 14.75 -11.95 5.29
CA HIS A 112 15.61 -12.42 6.37
C HIS A 112 14.82 -13.18 7.46
N ARG A 113 13.57 -13.55 7.21
CA ARG A 113 12.71 -14.25 8.16
C ARG A 113 12.61 -15.75 7.88
#